data_AF-X0VZ61-F1
#
_entry.id   AF-X0VZ61-F1
#
_cell.length_a   1.000
_cell.length_b   1.000
_cell.length_c   1.000
_cell.angle_alpha   90.00
_cell.angle_beta   90.00
_cell.angle_gamma   90.00
#
_symmetry.space_group_name_H-M   'P 1'
#
loop_
_entity.id
_entity.type
_entity.pdbx_description
1 polymer ?
#
loop_
_entity_poly.entity_id
_entity_poly.type
_entity_poly.pdbx_seq_one_letter_code
_entity_poly.pdbx_strand_id
1 'polypeptide(L)' 'MEKVDMIASGYEWVCSACEHFNTEVEIDSVVICAACATTFEVGDVEHAYA' A
#
# COMPACT_ATOMS: atom_id res chain seq x y z
N MET A 1 -6.83 -2.79 12.79
CA MET A 1 -6.55 -2.91 11.36
C MET A 1 -5.11 -3.32 11.15
N GLU A 2 -4.84 -4.14 10.14
CA GLU A 2 -3.49 -4.50 9.72
C GLU A 2 -2.87 -3.35 8.90
N LYS A 3 -1.62 -2.99 9.20
CA LYS A 3 -0.89 -1.89 8.54
C LYS A 3 0.10 -2.50 7.55
N VAL A 4 0.19 -1.91 6.36
CA VAL A 4 1.19 -2.28 5.34
C VAL A 4 2.30 -1.23 5.26
N ASP A 5 3.55 -1.69 5.27
CA ASP A 5 4.73 -0.85 5.05
C ASP A 5 4.92 -0.67 3.55
N MET A 6 4.93 0.58 3.07
CA MET A 6 5.11 0.89 1.65
C MET A 6 6.50 1.44 1.38
N ILE A 7 7.18 0.86 0.38
CA ILE A 7 8.55 1.24 0.02
C ILE A 7 8.49 2.40 -0.99
N ALA A 8 9.05 3.55 -0.61
CA ALA A 8 8.97 4.83 -1.30
C ALA A 8 9.75 4.96 -2.62
N SER A 9 9.86 3.89 -3.44
CA SER A 9 10.46 3.97 -4.79
C SER A 9 9.49 3.66 -5.93
N GLY A 10 8.19 3.53 -5.63
CA GLY A 10 7.14 3.29 -6.64
C GLY A 10 5.76 2.93 -6.09
N TYR A 11 5.50 3.19 -4.80
CA TYR A 11 4.24 2.85 -4.11
C TYR A 11 3.79 1.40 -4.34
N GLU A 12 4.77 0.50 -4.28
CA GLU A 12 4.57 -0.92 -4.51
C GLU A 12 4.30 -1.60 -3.16
N TRP A 13 3.28 -2.45 -3.10
CA TRP A 13 2.91 -3.15 -1.87
C TRP A 13 2.33 -4.52 -2.15
N VAL A 14 2.59 -5.46 -1.25
CA VAL A 14 2.07 -6.82 -1.34
C VAL A 14 0.82 -6.93 -0.48
N CYS A 15 -0.28 -7.37 -1.09
CA CYS A 15 -1.53 -7.61 -0.37
C CYS A 15 -1.39 -8.82 0.55
N SER A 16 -1.51 -8.62 1.87
CA SER A 16 -1.42 -9.71 2.86
C SER A 16 -2.56 -10.74 2.75
N ALA A 17 -3.66 -10.41 2.06
CA ALA A 17 -4.81 -11.31 1.92
C ALA A 17 -4.70 -12.29 0.74
N CYS A 18 -4.00 -11.91 -0.34
CA CYS A 18 -3.91 -12.73 -1.54
C CYS A 18 -2.51 -12.78 -2.17
N GLU A 19 -1.51 -12.22 -1.48
CA GLU A 19 -0.10 -12.16 -1.90
C GLU A 19 0.11 -11.48 -3.26
N HIS A 20 -0.88 -10.72 -3.72
CA HIS A 20 -0.81 -9.99 -4.98
C HIS A 20 0.08 -8.77 -4.84
N PHE A 21 0.93 -8.54 -5.84
CA PHE A 21 1.77 -7.37 -5.96
C PHE A 21 0.96 -6.22 -6.57
N ASN A 22 0.68 -5.21 -5.76
CA ASN A 22 0.00 -3.99 -6.18
C ASN A 22 1.02 -2.87 -6.41
N THR A 23 0.67 -1.97 -7.31
CA THR A 23 1.47 -0.81 -7.69
C THR A 23 0.53 0.37 -7.74
N GLU A 24 0.68 1.31 -6.82
CA GLU A 24 -0.13 2.52 -6.81
C GLU A 24 0.58 3.65 -7.56
N VAL A 25 -0.19 4.55 -8.18
CA VAL A 25 0.36 5.77 -8.79
C VAL A 25 0.38 6.93 -7.78
N GLU A 26 -0.52 6.89 -6.81
CA GLU A 26 -0.67 7.86 -5.72
C GLU A 26 -1.04 7.09 -4.44
N ILE A 27 -0.45 7.43 -3.29
CA ILE A 27 -0.85 6.85 -2.01
C ILE A 27 -1.87 7.76 -1.32
N ASP A 28 -3.07 7.23 -1.11
CA ASP A 28 -4.05 7.77 -0.17
C ASP A 28 -3.89 7.09 1.22
N SER A 29 -4.66 7.50 2.22
CA SER A 29 -4.60 6.89 3.56
C SER A 29 -5.05 5.42 3.55
N VAL A 30 -5.71 4.99 2.48
CA VAL A 30 -6.20 3.62 2.25
C VAL A 30 -5.84 3.17 0.84
N VAL A 31 -5.30 1.96 0.72
CA VAL A 31 -5.05 1.29 -0.57
C VAL A 31 -5.97 0.10 -0.76
N ILE A 32 -6.31 -0.21 -2.02
CA ILE A 32 -7.22 -1.30 -2.36
C ILE A 32 -6.49 -2.29 -3.27
N CYS A 33 -6.47 -3.56 -2.88
CA CYS A 33 -5.86 -4.58 -3.71
C CYS A 33 -6.66 -4.79 -5.01
N ALA A 34 -6.00 -4.68 -6.17
CA ALA A 34 -6.65 -4.84 -7.47
C ALA A 34 -7.21 -6.26 -7.72
N ALA A 35 -6.58 -7.28 -7.13
CA ALA A 35 -6.99 -8.68 -7.31
C ALA A 35 -8.19 -9.11 -6.44
N CYS A 36 -8.20 -8.79 -5.14
CA CYS A 36 -9.21 -9.26 -4.19
C CYS A 36 -10.13 -8.17 -3.65
N ALA A 37 -9.92 -6.91 -4.04
CA ALA A 37 -10.63 -5.73 -3.54
C ALA A 37 -10.53 -5.51 -2.02
N THR A 38 -9.58 -6.14 -1.34
CA THR A 38 -9.33 -5.89 0.09
C THR A 38 -8.70 -4.51 0.29
N THR A 39 -9.25 -3.75 1.22
CA THR A 39 -8.77 -2.42 1.63
C THR A 39 -7.77 -2.54 2.78
N PHE A 40 -6.67 -1.81 2.69
CA PHE A 40 -5.63 -1.74 3.73
C PHE A 40 -5.39 -0.29 4.12
N GLU A 41 -5.22 -0.05 5.41
CA GLU A 41 -4.79 1.26 5.89
C GLU A 41 -3.29 1.40 5.71
N VAL A 42 -2.92 2.48 5.07
CA VAL A 42 -1.53 2.86 4.86
C VAL A 42 -1.02 3.45 6.17
N GLY A 43 -0.07 2.78 6.81
CA GLY A 43 0.66 3.39 7.93
C GLY A 43 1.45 4.61 7.45
N ASP A 44 1.79 5.54 8.36
CA ASP A 44 2.55 6.77 8.08
C ASP A 44 3.49 6.59 6.89
N VAL A 45 3.09 7.16 5.75
CA VAL A 45 3.93 7.22 4.57
C VAL A 45 5.02 8.19 4.98
N GLU A 46 6.16 7.66 5.42
CA GLU A 46 7.38 8.43 5.56
C GLU A 46 7.79 8.84 4.15
N HIS A 47 7.08 9.81 3.58
CA HIS A 47 7.61 10.66 2.54
C HIS A 47 8.90 11.19 3.14
N ALA A 48 10.05 10.73 2.63
CA ALA A 48 11.35 11.29 2.97
C ALA A 48 11.29 12.79 2.68
N TYR A 49 10.90 13.57 3.68
CA TYR A 49 10.82 15.01 3.62
C TYR A 49 12.26 15.52 3.52
N ALA A 50 12.50 16.36 2.52
CA ALA A 50 13.80 16.91 2.13
C ALA A 50 14.40 17.86 3.19
#